data_AF-A0A9X3M633-F1
#
_entry.id   AF-A0A9X3M633-F1
#
_cell.length_a   1.000
_cell.length_b   1.000
_cell.length_c   1.000
_cell.angle_alpha   90.00
_cell.angle_beta   90.00
_cell.angle_gamma   90.00
#
_symmetry.space_group_name_H-M   'P 1'
#
loop_
_entity.id
_entity.type
_entity.pdbx_description
1 polymer ?
#
loop_
_entity_poly.entity_id
_entity_poly.type
_entity_poly.pdbx_seq_one_letter_code
_entity_poly.pdbx_strand_id
1 'polypeptide(L)'
;MSKNPLRNALRPHHLSRAAGIRSAVWGTVFSTAGVLHLVKPEGFDRIVPEELPGTPRAWTLGSGAMEIALGTTIVACSLKPEWRGALRSTIAPAAAIFLVGVLPGNIKMAWDWRAKPQPARAIAFARVPLQLPMILSVAKLGA
;
A
#
# COMPACT_ATOMS: atom_id res chain seq x y z
N MET A 1 31.04 9.93 31.11
CA MET A 1 30.17 8.91 30.49
C MET A 1 30.79 8.42 29.18
N SER A 2 31.57 7.33 29.23
CA SER A 2 32.18 6.73 28.04
C SER A 2 31.15 5.90 27.27
N LYS A 3 30.76 6.35 26.08
CA LYS A 3 29.94 5.55 25.16
C LYS A 3 30.85 4.49 24.54
N ASN A 4 30.84 3.29 25.10
CA ASN A 4 31.64 2.16 24.61
C ASN A 4 31.27 1.87 23.12
N PRO A 5 32.17 2.09 22.14
CA PRO A 5 31.87 1.99 20.71
C PRO A 5 31.50 0.57 20.28
N LEU A 6 31.99 -0.45 20.99
CA LEU A 6 31.67 -1.86 20.73
C LEU A 6 30.20 -2.20 21.01
N ARG A 7 29.52 -1.43 21.86
CA ARG A 7 28.09 -1.63 22.19
C ARG A 7 27.14 -1.22 21.06
N ASN A 8 27.59 -0.38 20.13
CA ASN A 8 26.81 0.03 18.97
C ASN A 8 27.01 -0.93 17.78
N ALA A 9 28.18 -1.54 17.65
CA ALA A 9 28.49 -2.50 16.59
C ALA A 9 27.72 -3.82 16.71
N LEU A 10 27.26 -4.17 17.91
CA LEU A 10 26.55 -5.42 18.22
C LEU A 10 25.03 -5.25 18.38
N ARG A 11 24.44 -4.10 18.01
CA ARG A 11 22.99 -3.97 17.98
C ARG A 11 22.46 -4.62 16.70
N PRO A 12 21.80 -5.80 16.77
CA PRO A 12 20.95 -6.21 15.67
C PRO A 12 20.00 -5.06 15.34
N HIS A 13 20.01 -4.60 14.09
CA HIS A 13 19.20 -3.49 13.60
C HIS A 13 17.72 -3.88 13.56
N HIS A 14 17.13 -4.32 14.67
CA HIS A 14 15.71 -4.63 14.79
C HIS A 14 14.89 -3.39 14.44
N LEU A 15 13.85 -3.60 13.63
CA LEU A 15 12.85 -2.57 13.38
C LEU A 15 12.31 -2.08 14.72
N SER A 16 12.07 -0.77 14.83
CA SER A 16 11.28 -0.25 15.95
C SER A 16 9.91 -0.94 15.95
N ARG A 17 9.27 -1.09 17.11
CA ARG A 17 7.92 -1.69 17.20
C ARG A 17 6.94 -1.01 16.23
N ALA A 18 7.01 0.31 16.13
CA ALA A 18 6.20 1.09 15.20
C ALA A 18 6.48 0.74 13.73
N ALA A 19 7.75 0.57 13.34
CA ALA A 19 8.12 0.17 11.98
C ALA A 19 7.73 -1.28 11.67
N GLY A 20 7.82 -2.19 12.64
CA GLY A 20 7.32 -3.56 12.53
C GLY A 20 5.80 -3.60 12.33
N ILE A 21 5.03 -2.89 13.17
CA ILE A 21 3.58 -2.78 13.05
C ILE A 21 3.19 -2.19 11.69
N ARG A 22 3.83 -1.10 11.26
CA ARG A 22 3.60 -0.49 9.95
C ARG A 22 3.80 -1.49 8.81
N SER A 23 4.87 -2.27 8.87
CA SER A 23 5.16 -3.29 7.85
C SER A 23 4.11 -4.40 7.84
N ALA A 24 3.69 -4.87 9.02
CA ALA A 24 2.62 -5.87 9.13
C ALA A 24 1.28 -5.35 8.59
N VAL A 25 0.91 -4.11 8.93
CA VAL A 25 -0.32 -3.47 8.44
C VAL A 25 -0.31 -3.35 6.93
N TRP A 26 0.73 -2.73 6.35
CA TRP A 26 0.78 -2.51 4.91
C TRP A 26 0.96 -3.81 4.12
N GLY A 27 1.77 -4.74 4.61
CA GLY A 27 1.88 -6.08 4.02
C GLY A 27 0.52 -6.76 3.94
N THR A 28 -0.24 -6.74 5.03
CA THR A 28 -1.58 -7.35 5.09
C THR A 28 -2.57 -6.63 4.17
N VAL A 29 -2.60 -5.29 4.20
CA VAL A 29 -3.51 -4.49 3.37
C VAL A 29 -3.28 -4.76 1.89
N PHE A 30 -2.04 -4.67 1.42
CA PHE A 30 -1.70 -4.92 0.02
C PHE A 30 -1.98 -6.36 -0.39
N SER A 31 -1.56 -7.36 0.38
CA SER A 31 -1.82 -8.76 0.04
C SER A 31 -3.33 -9.07 0.00
N THR A 32 -4.11 -8.56 0.95
CA THR A 32 -5.56 -8.80 1.00
C THR A 32 -6.28 -8.09 -0.14
N ALA A 33 -5.95 -6.82 -0.38
CA ALA A 33 -6.50 -6.07 -1.50
C ALA A 33 -6.19 -6.73 -2.84
N GLY A 34 -4.95 -7.17 -3.04
CA GLY A 34 -4.55 -7.83 -4.27
C GLY A 34 -5.26 -9.15 -4.50
N VAL A 35 -5.45 -9.97 -3.46
CA VAL A 35 -6.28 -11.18 -3.55
C VAL A 35 -7.72 -10.82 -3.93
N LEU A 36 -8.31 -9.79 -3.32
CA LEU A 36 -9.68 -9.35 -3.64
C LEU A 36 -9.83 -8.89 -5.09
N HIS A 37 -8.83 -8.23 -5.68
CA HIS A 37 -8.84 -7.87 -7.10
C HIS A 37 -8.87 -9.10 -8.02
N LEU A 38 -8.27 -10.22 -7.62
CA LEU A 38 -8.28 -11.44 -8.42
C LEU A 38 -9.57 -12.25 -8.22
N VAL A 39 -10.09 -12.36 -6.99
CA VAL A 39 -11.24 -13.22 -6.68
C VAL A 39 -12.60 -12.54 -6.81
N LYS A 40 -12.66 -11.20 -6.70
CA LYS A 40 -13.88 -10.38 -6.82
C LYS A 40 -13.61 -9.09 -7.62
N PRO A 41 -13.18 -9.19 -8.89
CA PRO A 41 -12.76 -8.04 -9.69
C PRO A 41 -13.88 -7.05 -10.02
N GLU A 42 -15.15 -7.48 -10.06
CA GLU A 42 -16.25 -6.71 -10.65
C GLU A 42 -16.50 -5.36 -9.95
N GLY A 43 -16.22 -5.28 -8.66
CA GLY A 43 -16.32 -4.03 -7.90
C GLY A 43 -15.22 -3.03 -8.29
N PHE A 44 -14.01 -3.53 -8.55
CA PHE A 44 -12.84 -2.75 -8.94
C PHE A 44 -12.90 -2.34 -10.41
N ASP A 45 -13.37 -3.23 -11.29
CA ASP A 45 -13.56 -2.95 -12.72
C ASP A 45 -14.38 -1.65 -12.93
N ARG A 46 -15.41 -1.43 -12.11
CA ARG A 46 -16.32 -0.27 -12.22
C ARG A 46 -15.68 1.06 -11.86
N ILE A 47 -14.58 1.06 -11.10
CA ILE A 47 -13.90 2.27 -10.66
C ILE A 47 -12.65 2.58 -11.49
N VAL A 48 -12.31 1.71 -12.46
CA VAL A 48 -11.25 1.99 -13.44
C VAL A 48 -11.70 3.17 -14.33
N PRO A 49 -10.91 4.24 -14.46
CA PRO A 49 -11.21 5.34 -15.38
C PRO A 49 -11.32 4.85 -16.84
N GLU A 50 -12.33 5.35 -17.55
CA GLU A 50 -12.64 4.96 -18.93
C GLU A 50 -11.59 5.45 -19.93
N GLU A 51 -10.78 6.44 -19.52
CA GLU A 51 -9.69 7.03 -20.28
C GLU A 51 -8.44 6.14 -20.35
N LEU A 52 -8.36 5.10 -19.51
CA LEU A 52 -7.21 4.19 -19.52
C LEU A 52 -7.31 3.21 -20.71
N PRO A 53 -6.21 2.98 -21.45
CA PRO A 53 -6.21 2.04 -22.57
C PRO A 53 -6.40 0.60 -22.09
N GLY A 54 -7.02 -0.23 -22.93
CA GLY A 54 -7.28 -1.64 -22.62
C GLY A 54 -8.62 -1.84 -21.89
N THR A 55 -8.76 -2.97 -21.19
CA THR A 55 -10.01 -3.31 -20.48
C THR A 55 -9.91 -3.00 -19.00
N PRO A 56 -11.01 -2.60 -18.32
CA PRO A 56 -11.04 -2.47 -16.86
C PRO A 56 -10.53 -3.72 -16.14
N ARG A 57 -10.91 -4.90 -16.65
CA ARG A 57 -10.47 -6.19 -16.11
C ARG A 57 -8.96 -6.37 -16.15
N ALA A 58 -8.30 -5.96 -17.23
CA ALA A 58 -6.84 -6.05 -17.34
C ALA A 58 -6.16 -5.16 -16.28
N TRP A 59 -6.66 -3.94 -16.08
CA TRP A 59 -6.16 -3.04 -15.04
C TRP A 59 -6.39 -3.59 -13.63
N THR A 60 -7.58 -4.10 -13.34
CA THR A 60 -7.92 -4.68 -12.03
C THR A 60 -7.06 -5.89 -11.71
N LEU A 61 -6.84 -6.81 -12.65
CA LEU A 61 -5.98 -7.97 -12.41
C LEU A 61 -4.50 -7.57 -12.32
N GLY A 62 -4.04 -6.65 -13.16
CA GLY A 62 -2.67 -6.14 -13.15
C GLY A 62 -2.33 -5.40 -11.86
N SER A 63 -3.22 -4.51 -11.39
CA SER A 63 -3.07 -3.83 -10.10
C SER A 63 -3.12 -4.83 -8.95
N GLY A 64 -4.02 -5.83 -8.99
CA GLY A 64 -4.09 -6.88 -7.99
C GLY A 64 -2.81 -7.71 -7.87
N ALA A 65 -2.18 -8.06 -8.99
CA ALA A 65 -0.89 -8.74 -9.01
C ALA A 65 0.22 -7.87 -8.39
N MET A 66 0.24 -6.58 -8.72
CA MET A 66 1.17 -5.61 -8.13
C MET A 66 0.99 -5.45 -6.61
N GLU A 67 -0.25 -5.40 -6.13
CA GLU A 67 -0.54 -5.33 -4.70
C GLU A 67 -0.07 -6.59 -3.96
N ILE A 68 -0.31 -7.79 -4.51
CA ILE A 68 0.23 -9.03 -3.92
C ILE A 68 1.76 -8.96 -3.85
N ALA A 69 2.41 -8.59 -4.96
CA ALA A 69 3.88 -8.50 -5.01
C ALA A 69 4.44 -7.49 -4.01
N LEU A 70 3.83 -6.31 -3.88
CA LEU A 70 4.19 -5.31 -2.88
C LEU A 70 3.99 -5.86 -1.45
N GLY A 71 2.83 -6.43 -1.16
CA GLY A 71 2.50 -6.98 0.15
C GLY A 71 3.46 -8.09 0.60
N THR A 72 3.73 -9.06 -0.28
CA THR A 72 4.67 -10.16 0.01
C THR A 72 6.10 -9.65 0.20
N THR A 73 6.52 -8.68 -0.62
CA THR A 73 7.87 -8.11 -0.53
C THR A 73 8.05 -7.28 0.74
N ILE A 74 7.05 -6.50 1.15
CA ILE A 74 7.05 -5.77 2.43
C ILE A 74 7.23 -6.76 3.59
N VAL A 75 6.45 -7.85 3.61
CA VAL A 75 6.57 -8.88 4.66
C VAL A 75 7.96 -9.50 4.63
N ALA A 76 8.43 -9.98 3.49
CA ALA A 76 9.74 -10.63 3.35
C ALA A 76 10.90 -9.73 3.80
N CYS A 77 10.94 -8.47 3.34
CA CYS A 77 11.99 -7.53 3.71
C CYS A 77 11.91 -7.06 5.16
N SER A 78 10.72 -7.07 5.78
CA SER A 78 10.58 -6.71 7.20
C SER A 78 11.16 -7.79 8.13
N LEU A 79 11.02 -9.07 7.74
CA LEU A 79 11.49 -10.23 8.49
C LEU A 79 13.02 -10.40 8.41
N LYS A 80 13.64 -10.02 7.28
CA LYS A 80 15.07 -10.19 7.04
C LYS A 80 15.87 -8.89 7.21
N PRO A 81 16.73 -8.76 8.24
CA PRO A 81 17.47 -7.52 8.50
C PRO A 81 18.27 -6.98 7.32
N GLU A 82 18.88 -7.86 6.53
CA GLU A 82 19.71 -7.53 5.38
C GLU A 82 18.93 -6.92 4.20
N TRP A 83 17.61 -7.08 4.17
CA TRP A 83 16.72 -6.52 3.13
C TRP A 83 16.03 -5.22 3.56
N ARG A 84 16.25 -4.75 4.80
CA ARG A 84 15.59 -3.54 5.33
C ARG A 84 16.03 -2.27 4.60
N GLY A 85 17.26 -2.25 4.08
CA GLY A 85 17.73 -1.18 3.19
C GLY A 85 16.82 -1.04 1.97
N ALA A 86 16.58 -2.15 1.26
CA ALA A 86 15.70 -2.21 0.10
C ALA A 86 14.23 -1.87 0.44
N LEU A 87 13.75 -2.30 1.62
CA LEU A 87 12.41 -1.93 2.10
C LEU A 87 12.24 -0.40 2.12
N ARG A 88 13.22 0.31 2.66
CA ARG A 88 13.20 1.78 2.78
C ARG A 88 13.47 2.48 1.45
N SER A 89 14.47 2.03 0.68
CA SER A 89 14.94 2.76 -0.50
C SER A 89 14.14 2.49 -1.76
N THR A 90 13.46 1.35 -1.84
CA THR A 90 12.86 0.86 -3.09
C THR A 90 11.39 0.51 -2.91
N ILE A 91 11.07 -0.31 -1.91
CA ILE A 91 9.72 -0.82 -1.73
C ILE A 91 8.77 0.25 -1.17
N ALA A 92 9.22 1.05 -0.19
CA ALA A 92 8.41 2.15 0.34
C ALA A 92 8.02 3.18 -0.73
N PRO A 93 8.96 3.69 -1.55
CA PRO A 93 8.62 4.60 -2.65
C PRO A 93 7.73 3.95 -3.71
N ALA A 94 8.00 2.69 -4.11
CA ALA A 94 7.18 1.99 -5.09
C ALA A 94 5.73 1.83 -4.61
N ALA A 95 5.53 1.44 -3.35
CA ALA A 95 4.20 1.33 -2.76
C ALA A 95 3.50 2.69 -2.63
N ALA A 96 4.24 3.75 -2.29
CA ALA A 96 3.71 5.11 -2.26
C ALA A 96 3.25 5.60 -3.64
N ILE A 97 4.08 5.41 -4.67
CA ILE A 97 3.76 5.76 -6.07
C ILE A 97 2.56 4.94 -6.56
N PHE A 98 2.49 3.66 -6.21
CA PHE A 98 1.34 2.83 -6.54
C PHE A 98 0.04 3.37 -5.92
N LEU A 99 0.06 3.77 -4.64
CA LEU A 99 -1.10 4.40 -3.99
C LEU A 99 -1.49 5.75 -4.62
N VAL A 100 -0.53 6.52 -5.14
CA VAL A 100 -0.80 7.70 -5.96
C VAL A 100 -1.48 7.29 -7.26
N GLY A 101 -0.99 6.23 -7.92
CA GLY A 101 -1.54 5.70 -9.17
C GLY A 101 -3.00 5.23 -9.07
N VAL A 102 -3.46 4.76 -7.90
CA VAL A 102 -4.87 4.37 -7.70
C VAL A 102 -5.78 5.54 -7.28
N LEU A 103 -5.24 6.73 -7.02
CA LEU A 103 -6.02 7.91 -6.64
C LEU A 103 -7.08 8.30 -7.69
N PRO A 104 -6.80 8.29 -9.01
CA PRO A 104 -7.82 8.55 -10.03
C PRO A 104 -9.04 7.63 -9.91
N GLY A 105 -8.85 6.34 -9.62
CA GLY A 105 -9.95 5.40 -9.41
C GLY A 105 -10.79 5.72 -8.16
N ASN A 106 -10.14 6.14 -7.07
CA ASN A 106 -10.86 6.59 -5.87
C ASN A 106 -11.65 7.89 -6.13
N ILE A 107 -11.12 8.81 -6.94
CA ILE A 107 -11.82 10.04 -7.35
C ILE A 107 -13.04 9.70 -8.22
N LYS A 108 -12.87 8.82 -9.23
CA LYS A 108 -13.97 8.33 -10.06
C LYS A 108 -15.05 7.68 -9.21
N MET A 109 -14.69 6.82 -8.27
CA MET A 109 -15.63 6.20 -7.34
C MET A 109 -16.44 7.26 -6.56
N ALA A 110 -15.78 8.28 -6.00
CA ALA A 110 -16.46 9.36 -5.29
C ALA A 110 -17.42 10.13 -6.21
N TRP A 111 -17.01 10.39 -7.44
CA TRP A 111 -17.83 11.06 -8.44
C TRP A 111 -19.06 10.23 -8.82
N ASP A 112 -18.87 8.95 -9.15
CA ASP A 112 -19.95 8.05 -9.58
C ASP A 112 -20.93 7.76 -8.44
N TRP A 113 -20.43 7.71 -7.19
CA TRP A 113 -21.23 7.36 -6.02
C TRP A 113 -21.81 8.58 -5.30
N ARG A 114 -21.68 9.80 -5.87
CA ARG A 114 -22.19 11.05 -5.28
C ARG A 114 -23.68 11.06 -4.97
N ALA A 115 -24.46 10.28 -5.71
CA ALA A 115 -25.92 10.15 -5.54
C ALA A 115 -26.35 8.87 -4.82
N LYS A 116 -25.42 7.99 -4.40
CA LYS A 116 -25.77 6.76 -3.69
C LYS A 116 -26.23 7.04 -2.25
N PRO A 117 -27.10 6.18 -1.67
CA PRO A 117 -27.44 6.27 -0.26
C PRO A 117 -26.24 5.98 0.64
N GLN A 118 -26.33 6.41 1.89
CA GLN A 118 -25.34 6.05 2.91
C GLN A 118 -25.44 4.54 3.24
N PRO A 119 -24.33 3.87 3.58
CA PRO A 119 -22.99 4.43 3.83
C PRO A 119 -22.08 4.53 2.59
N ALA A 120 -22.52 4.05 1.43
CA ALA A 120 -21.67 3.93 0.23
C ALA A 120 -21.05 5.26 -0.20
N ARG A 121 -21.85 6.34 -0.20
CA ARG A 121 -21.38 7.68 -0.53
C ARG A 121 -20.30 8.17 0.44
N ALA A 122 -20.51 8.05 1.75
CA ALA A 122 -19.53 8.44 2.76
C ALA A 122 -18.20 7.70 2.59
N ILE A 123 -18.24 6.39 2.33
CA ILE A 123 -17.04 5.59 2.08
C ILE A 123 -16.29 6.11 0.86
N ALA A 124 -16.99 6.34 -0.26
CA ALA A 124 -16.36 6.81 -1.50
C ALA A 124 -15.65 8.16 -1.30
N PHE A 125 -16.32 9.12 -0.65
CA PHE A 125 -15.71 10.42 -0.35
C PHE A 125 -14.58 10.33 0.67
N ALA A 126 -14.66 9.47 1.68
CA ALA A 126 -13.60 9.31 2.68
C ALA A 126 -12.30 8.75 2.09
N ARG A 127 -12.41 7.85 1.10
CA ARG A 127 -11.22 7.22 0.47
C ARG A 127 -10.26 8.22 -0.17
N VAL A 128 -10.77 9.33 -0.71
CA VAL A 128 -9.94 10.35 -1.38
C VAL A 128 -8.98 11.07 -0.41
N PRO A 129 -9.44 11.74 0.66
CA PRO A 129 -8.54 12.39 1.61
C PRO A 129 -7.75 11.38 2.46
N LEU A 130 -8.30 10.19 2.74
CA LEU A 130 -7.56 9.14 3.46
C LEU A 130 -6.35 8.62 2.68
N GLN A 131 -6.28 8.83 1.37
CA GLN A 131 -5.13 8.42 0.57
C GLN A 131 -3.84 9.13 1.00
N LEU A 132 -3.92 10.40 1.45
CA LEU A 132 -2.74 11.16 1.89
C LEU A 132 -2.04 10.54 3.11
N PRO A 133 -2.71 10.31 4.26
CA PRO A 133 -2.07 9.66 5.40
C PRO A 133 -1.61 8.23 5.07
N MET A 134 -2.30 7.52 4.16
CA MET A 134 -1.89 6.20 3.68
C MET A 134 -0.54 6.26 2.93
N ILE A 135 -0.41 7.15 1.95
CA ILE A 135 0.83 7.38 1.20
C ILE A 135 1.98 7.78 2.14
N LEU A 136 1.73 8.72 3.05
CA LEU A 136 2.74 9.17 4.02
C LEU A 136 3.15 8.06 5.00
N SER A 137 2.22 7.17 5.35
CA SER A 137 2.50 6.02 6.20
C SER A 137 3.36 4.99 5.47
N VAL A 138 2.98 4.61 4.24
CA VAL A 138 3.72 3.60 3.47
C VAL A 138 5.12 4.09 3.08
N ALA A 139 5.29 5.38 2.79
CA ALA A 139 6.59 5.98 2.49
C ALA A 139 7.60 5.90 3.66
N LYS A 140 7.12 5.61 4.88
CA LYS A 140 7.95 5.43 6.08
C LYS A 140 8.28 3.95 6.36
N LEU A 141 8.00 3.02 5.46
CA LEU A 141 8.42 1.62 5.66
C LEU A 141 9.95 1.53 5.79
N GLY A 142 10.42 0.71 6.75
CA GLY A 142 11.85 0.56 7.03
C GLY A 142 12.54 1.76 7.71
N ALA A 143 11.80 2.83 8.06
CA ALA A 143 12.30 3.99 8.79
C ALA A 143 12.21 3.85 10.31
#